data_AF-A0A447XTU2-F1
#
_entry.id   AF-A0A447XTU2-F1
#
_cell.length_a   1.000
_cell.length_b   1.000
_cell.length_c   1.000
_cell.angle_alpha   90.00
_cell.angle_beta   90.00
_cell.angle_gamma   90.00
#
_symmetry.space_group_name_H-M   'P 1'
#
loop_
_entity.id
_entity.type
_entity.pdbx_description
1 polymer ?
#
loop_
_entity_poly.entity_id
_entity_poly.type
_entity_poly.pdbx_seq_one_letter_code
_entity_poly.pdbx_strand_id
1 'polypeptide(L)' 'MVDFKLEFGLYKGEVVLGDEFSPDGSRLWDKETLEKMDKDRFRQSLGGLIEAYEAVARRLGVQLD' A
#
# COMPACT_ATOMS: atom_id res chain seq x y z
N MET A 1 -0.78 -9.65 -1.77
CA MET A 1 0.38 -8.86 -1.31
C MET A 1 1.60 -9.42 -2.01
N VAL A 2 2.26 -8.61 -2.84
CA VAL A 2 3.36 -9.05 -3.71
C VAL A 2 4.71 -8.76 -3.06
N ASP A 3 4.94 -7.52 -2.65
CA ASP A 3 6.10 -7.10 -1.85
C ASP A 3 5.77 -5.84 -1.03
N PHE A 4 6.62 -5.54 -0.04
CA PHE A 4 6.54 -4.35 0.78
C PHE A 4 7.94 -3.99 1.33
N LYS A 5 8.16 -2.72 1.63
CA LYS A 5 9.39 -2.22 2.24
C LYS A 5 9.05 -1.57 3.59
N LEU A 6 9.81 -1.92 4.63
CA LEU A 6 9.65 -1.37 5.98
C LEU A 6 10.93 -0.68 6.41
N GLU A 7 10.80 0.32 7.27
CA GLU A 7 11.91 0.92 7.99
C GLU A 7 11.70 0.77 9.50
N PHE A 8 12.79 0.50 10.22
CA PHE A 8 12.78 0.29 11.66
C PHE A 8 13.68 1.31 12.35
N GLY A 9 13.23 1.80 13.50
CA GLY A 9 13.99 2.68 14.39
C GLY A 9 14.18 2.05 15.77
N LEU A 10 15.00 2.69 16.60
CA LEU A 10 15.13 2.35 18.02
C LEU A 10 14.36 3.35 18.87
N TYR A 11 13.48 2.85 19.75
CA TYR A 11 12.81 3.66 20.75
C TYR A 11 13.03 3.03 22.12
N LYS A 12 13.68 3.78 23.03
CA LYS A 12 14.05 3.30 24.39
C LYS A 12 14.84 1.99 24.40
N GLY A 13 15.66 1.76 23.37
CA GLY A 13 16.49 0.55 23.24
C GLY A 13 15.77 -0.65 22.61
N GLU A 14 14.48 -0.51 22.27
CA GLU A 14 13.71 -1.53 21.58
C GLU A 14 13.58 -1.20 20.09
N VAL A 15 13.58 -2.25 19.26
CA VAL A 15 13.32 -2.11 17.82
C VAL A 15 11.84 -1.87 17.61
N VAL A 16 11.51 -0.74 16.98
CA VAL A 16 10.14 -0.33 16.70
C VAL A 16 9.98 -0.09 15.20
N LEU A 17 8.89 -0.60 14.63
CA LEU A 17 8.51 -0.32 13.25
C LEU A 17 8.12 1.16 13.13
N GLY A 18 8.75 1.88 12.21
CA GLY A 18 8.51 3.31 11.97
C GLY A 18 7.91 3.56 10.59
N ASP A 19 8.25 4.73 10.04
CA ASP A 19 7.88 5.19 8.70
C ASP A 19 6.37 5.07 8.41
N GLU A 20 5.99 4.47 7.28
CA GLU A 20 4.61 4.26 6.91
C GLU A 20 4.42 2.88 6.25
N PHE A 21 3.20 2.36 6.37
CA PHE A 21 2.75 1.23 5.55
C PHE A 21 1.58 1.69 4.70
N SER A 22 1.88 2.01 3.44
CA SER A 22 0.93 2.56 2.48
C SER A 22 1.03 1.85 1.12
N PRO A 23 0.03 1.97 0.23
CA PRO A 23 0.12 1.45 -1.14
C PRO A 23 1.20 2.16 -1.99
N ASP A 24 1.82 3.21 -1.45
CA ASP A 24 2.95 3.91 -2.03
C ASP A 24 4.26 3.12 -1.95
N GLY A 25 4.43 2.35 -0.86
CA GLY A 25 5.59 1.50 -0.57
C GLY A 25 5.32 -0.01 -0.62
N SER A 26 4.10 -0.43 -0.98
CA SER A 26 3.71 -1.84 -1.06
C SER A 26 3.01 -2.17 -2.38
N ARG A 27 3.36 -3.31 -2.98
CA ARG A 27 2.69 -3.80 -4.20
C ARG A 27 1.51 -4.68 -3.84
N LEU A 28 0.33 -4.26 -4.26
CA LEU A 28 -0.94 -4.88 -3.97
C LEU A 28 -1.63 -5.21 -5.29
N TRP A 29 -1.67 -6.50 -5.60
CA TRP A 29 -2.41 -6.99 -6.76
C TRP A 29 -3.68 -7.67 -6.29
N ASP A 30 -4.76 -7.45 -7.04
CA ASP A 30 -5.98 -8.19 -6.88
C ASP A 30 -5.72 -9.69 -7.08
N LYS A 31 -6.28 -10.53 -6.21
CA LYS A 31 -6.00 -11.97 -6.19
C LYS A 31 -6.63 -12.69 -7.39
N GLU A 32 -7.76 -12.20 -7.89
CA GLU A 32 -8.53 -12.84 -8.95
C GLU A 32 -8.13 -12.31 -10.33
N THR A 33 -7.97 -10.99 -10.46
CA THR A 33 -7.70 -10.34 -11.76
C THR A 33 -6.22 -10.03 -12.00
N LEU A 34 -5.38 -10.14 -10.97
CA LEU A 34 -3.99 -9.65 -10.98
C LEU A 34 -3.86 -8.15 -11.29
N GLU A 35 -4.95 -7.40 -11.14
CA GLU A 35 -4.94 -5.95 -11.35
C GLU A 35 -4.04 -5.28 -10.30
N LYS A 36 -3.16 -4.40 -10.76
CA LYS A 36 -2.29 -3.61 -9.88
C LYS A 36 -3.13 -2.53 -9.20
N MET A 37 -3.14 -2.52 -7.87
CA MET A 37 -3.87 -1.56 -7.03
C MET A 37 -2.91 -0.65 -6.23
N ASP A 38 -1.69 -0.48 -6.71
CA ASP A 38 -0.61 0.24 -6.03
C ASP A 38 0.00 1.34 -6.93
N LYS A 39 1.03 2.03 -6.41
CA LYS A 39 1.73 3.13 -7.10
C LYS A 39 2.29 2.77 -8.48
N ASP A 40 2.44 1.48 -8.81
CA ASP A 40 2.84 1.09 -10.17
C ASP A 40 1.82 1.50 -11.23
N ARG A 41 0.55 1.75 -10.87
CA ARG A 41 -0.43 2.36 -11.78
C ARG A 41 0.00 3.73 -12.29
N PHE A 42 0.60 4.55 -11.41
CA PHE A 42 1.14 5.85 -11.79
C PHE A 42 2.45 5.69 -12.58
N ARG A 43 3.35 4.80 -12.14
CA ARG A 43 4.63 4.55 -12.83
C ARG A 43 4.45 4.01 -14.25
N GLN A 44 3.39 3.25 -14.49
CA GLN A 44 3.06 2.63 -15.79
C GLN A 44 1.99 3.42 -16.57
N SER A 45 1.63 4.63 -16.12
CA SER A 45 0.61 5.48 -16.77
C SER A 45 -0.75 4.79 -16.98
N LEU A 46 -1.13 3.86 -16.09
CA LEU A 46 -2.39 3.10 -16.15
C LEU A 46 -3.60 3.91 -15.64
N GLY A 47 -3.37 5.09 -15.05
CA GLY A 47 -4.41 5.93 -14.45
C GLY A 47 -5.11 5.28 -13.25
N GLY A 48 -6.11 5.95 -12.69
CA GLY A 48 -6.97 5.39 -11.63
C GLY A 48 -6.27 5.15 -10.29
N LEU A 49 -5.28 5.98 -9.93
CA LEU A 49 -4.47 5.78 -8.73
C LEU A 49 -5.29 5.97 -7.45
N ILE A 50 -6.10 7.04 -7.39
CA ILE A 50 -6.91 7.36 -6.21
C ILE A 50 -7.96 6.28 -6.00
N GLU A 51 -8.66 5.87 -7.06
CA GLU A 51 -9.69 4.85 -7.04
C GLU A 51 -9.14 3.49 -6.59
N ALA A 52 -7.92 3.14 -7.02
CA ALA A 52 -7.24 1.94 -6.55
C ALA A 52 -6.93 2.01 -5.05
N TYR A 53 -6.48 3.16 -4.55
CA TYR A 53 -6.15 3.35 -3.14
C TYR A 53 -7.41 3.31 -2.27
N GLU A 54 -8.49 3.95 -2.72
CA GLU A 54 -9.79 3.86 -2.06
C GLU A 54 -10.32 2.43 -2.02
N ALA A 55 -10.20 1.68 -3.12
CA ALA A 55 -10.62 0.29 -3.17
C ALA A 55 -9.82 -0.59 -2.19
N VAL A 56 -8.51 -0.36 -2.06
CA VAL A 56 -7.68 -1.01 -1.04
C VAL A 56 -8.15 -0.63 0.37
N ALA A 57 -8.36 0.66 0.65
CA ALA A 57 -8.81 1.14 1.94
C ALA A 57 -10.17 0.52 2.35
N ARG A 58 -11.14 0.48 1.42
CA ARG A 58 -12.45 -0.17 1.64
C ARG A 58 -12.32 -1.67 1.92
N ARG A 59 -11.43 -2.39 1.22
CA ARG A 59 -11.17 -3.82 1.47
C ARG A 59 -10.56 -4.07 2.85
N LEU A 60 -9.78 -3.11 3.35
CA LEU A 60 -9.21 -3.14 4.71
C LEU A 60 -10.22 -2.66 5.77
N GLY A 61 -11.42 -2.22 5.37
CA GLY A 61 -12.45 -1.73 6.29
C GLY A 61 -12.23 -0.30 6.78
N VAL A 62 -11.36 0.47 6.13
CA VAL A 62 -11.14 1.88 6.44
C VAL A 62 -12.32 2.70 5.90
N GLN A 63 -12.92 3.53 6.75
CA GLN A 63 -13.92 4.51 6.33
C GLN A 63 -13.21 5.78 5.86
N LEU A 64 -13.47 6.17 4.62
CA LEU A 64 -12.87 7.34 4.00
C LEU A 64 -13.76 8.59 4.06
N ASP A 65 -14.98 8.46 4.55
CA ASP A 65 -15.97 9.52 4.82
C ASP A 65 -16.84 9.13 6.03
#